data_AF-A0A165ELM2-F1
#
_entry.id   AF-A0A165ELM2-F1
#
_cell.length_a   1.000
_cell.length_b   1.000
_cell.length_c   1.000
_cell.angle_alpha   90.00
_cell.angle_beta   90.00
_cell.angle_gamma   90.00
#
_symmetry.space_group_name_H-M   'P 1'
#
loop_
_entity.id
_entity.type
_entity.pdbx_description
1 polymer ?
#
loop_
_entity_poly.entity_id
_entity_poly.type
_entity_poly.pdbx_seq_one_letter_code
_entity_poly.pdbx_strand_id
1 'polypeptide(L)'
;MQVTTMPYNTPRVHVRRLDHPSPSEVSEVIKLMRLAFEHTDLLHTLLSGNLSPARIDALHGCYVRAALVPGEGEIWVAEVDRTEAQGLREMVGESIWFLPGSPFLSTERQREAANLLGFAALVGEEQTQWFLNYVTVRFALCIRR
;
A
#
# COMPACT_ATOMS: atom_id res chain seq x y z
N MET A 1 2.22 4.91 50.63
CA MET A 1 2.75 4.38 49.36
C MET A 1 2.47 5.44 48.30
N GLN A 2 3.47 6.19 47.84
CA GLN A 2 3.28 7.22 46.80
C GLN A 2 3.43 6.55 45.43
N VAL A 3 2.40 6.66 44.60
CA VAL A 3 2.43 6.19 43.20
C VAL A 3 3.03 7.31 42.36
N THR A 4 4.29 7.17 41.97
CA THR A 4 4.94 8.08 41.02
C THR A 4 4.35 7.80 39.64
N THR A 5 3.45 8.66 39.16
CA THR A 5 3.01 8.63 37.77
C THR A 5 4.16 9.12 36.90
N MET A 6 4.81 8.20 36.17
CA MET A 6 5.74 8.57 35.12
C MET A 6 5.00 9.40 34.07
N PRO A 7 5.54 10.54 33.60
CA PRO A 7 4.87 11.33 32.58
C PRO A 7 4.73 10.49 31.31
N TYR A 8 3.49 10.21 30.91
CA TYR A 8 3.20 9.60 29.62
C TYR A 8 3.58 10.60 28.53
N ASN A 9 4.71 10.37 27.86
CA ASN A 9 5.05 11.12 26.67
C ASN A 9 4.14 10.64 25.53
N THR A 10 3.05 11.35 25.27
CA THR A 10 2.14 11.01 24.17
C THR A 10 2.90 11.13 22.85
N PRO A 11 2.97 10.06 22.03
CA PRO A 11 3.65 10.13 20.74
C PRO A 11 2.96 11.16 19.85
N ARG A 12 3.75 12.03 19.23
CA ARG A 12 3.24 13.01 18.26
C ARG A 12 3.15 12.35 16.89
N VAL A 13 1.94 12.24 16.37
CA VAL A 13 1.66 11.69 15.04
C VAL A 13 1.55 12.85 14.04
N HIS A 14 2.26 12.74 12.92
CA HIS A 14 2.21 13.65 11.79
C HIS A 14 1.61 12.90 10.61
N VAL A 15 0.59 13.48 9.96
CA VAL A 15 -0.02 12.90 8.75
C VAL A 15 0.32 13.78 7.56
N ARG A 16 0.82 13.19 6.48
CA ARG A 16 1.14 13.90 5.25
C ARG A 16 0.81 13.07 4.02
N ARG A 17 0.51 13.76 2.91
CA ARG A 17 0.42 13.15 1.60
C ARG A 17 1.83 12.86 1.07
N LEU A 18 2.03 11.70 0.47
CA LEU A 18 3.22 11.39 -0.31
C LEU A 18 3.09 11.99 -1.71
N ASP A 19 3.61 13.19 -1.89
CA ASP A 19 3.68 13.86 -3.18
C ASP A 19 5.10 13.70 -3.76
N HIS A 20 5.21 13.01 -4.90
CA HIS A 20 6.49 12.62 -5.51
C HIS A 20 7.45 11.89 -4.53
N PRO A 21 7.04 10.77 -3.91
CA PRO A 21 7.85 10.10 -2.91
C PRO A 21 9.17 9.58 -3.48
N SER A 22 10.20 9.60 -2.65
CA SER A 22 11.48 8.95 -2.92
C SER A 22 11.31 7.42 -3.01
N PRO A 23 12.23 6.72 -3.70
CA PRO A 23 12.22 5.25 -3.72
C PRO A 23 12.21 4.61 -2.33
N SER A 24 12.91 5.21 -1.35
CA SER A 24 12.92 4.75 0.04
C SER A 24 11.56 4.90 0.72
N GLU A 25 10.84 6.00 0.50
CA GLU A 25 9.49 6.16 1.04
C GLU A 25 8.52 5.14 0.45
N VAL A 26 8.61 4.87 -0.86
CA VAL A 26 7.83 3.82 -1.52
C VAL A 26 8.13 2.45 -0.91
N SER A 27 9.41 2.14 -0.68
CA SER A 27 9.81 0.88 -0.04
C SER A 27 9.28 0.75 1.39
N GLU A 28 9.32 1.82 2.19
CA GLU A 28 8.77 1.80 3.55
C GLU A 28 7.24 1.64 3.55
N VAL A 29 6.51 2.27 2.63
CA VAL A 29 5.06 2.03 2.46
C VAL A 29 4.78 0.56 2.14
N ILE A 30 5.48 -0.02 1.15
CA ILE A 30 5.27 -1.42 0.76
C ILE A 30 5.58 -2.37 1.94
N LYS A 31 6.66 -2.10 2.68
CA LYS A 31 7.02 -2.85 3.88
C LYS A 31 5.94 -2.74 4.96
N LEU A 32 5.40 -1.54 5.19
CA LEU A 32 4.33 -1.32 6.16
C LEU A 32 3.07 -2.09 5.76
N MET A 33 2.68 -2.05 4.48
CA MET A 33 1.56 -2.84 3.96
C MET A 33 1.76 -4.34 4.19
N ARG A 34 2.96 -4.86 3.89
CA ARG A 34 3.28 -6.27 4.15
C ARG A 34 3.08 -6.62 5.62
N LEU A 35 3.67 -5.85 6.54
CA LEU A 35 3.53 -6.09 7.99
C LEU A 35 2.07 -6.01 8.46
N ALA A 36 1.27 -5.11 7.89
CA ALA A 36 -0.14 -4.96 8.25
C ALA A 36 -1.02 -6.10 7.72
N PHE A 37 -0.70 -6.66 6.56
CA PHE A 37 -1.57 -7.60 5.84
C PHE A 37 -1.06 -9.03 5.72
N GLU A 38 0.19 -9.34 6.14
CA GLU A 38 0.84 -10.66 5.94
C GLU A 38 0.10 -11.87 6.53
N HIS A 39 -0.88 -11.64 7.40
CA HIS A 39 -1.68 -12.70 8.01
C HIS A 39 -3.16 -12.66 7.61
N THR A 40 -3.53 -11.89 6.58
CA THR A 40 -4.93 -11.75 6.17
C THR A 40 -5.37 -12.83 5.19
N ASP A 41 -6.59 -13.34 5.37
CA ASP A 41 -7.23 -14.29 4.44
C ASP A 41 -7.35 -13.71 3.02
N LEU A 42 -7.44 -12.38 2.92
CA LEU A 42 -7.44 -11.66 1.65
C LEU A 42 -6.15 -11.91 0.87
N LEU A 43 -4.98 -11.71 1.48
CA LEU A 43 -3.70 -11.99 0.81
C LEU A 43 -3.53 -13.47 0.51
N HIS A 44 -3.97 -14.37 1.40
CA HIS A 44 -3.99 -15.81 1.12
C HIS A 44 -4.79 -16.13 -0.15
N THR A 45 -5.94 -15.49 -0.33
CA THR A 45 -6.79 -15.67 -1.52
C THR A 45 -6.12 -15.07 -2.76
N LEU A 46 -5.64 -13.83 -2.69
CA LEU A 46 -5.03 -13.14 -3.84
C LEU A 46 -3.73 -13.80 -4.30
N LEU A 47 -2.97 -14.36 -3.36
CA LEU A 47 -1.66 -14.94 -3.61
C LEU A 47 -1.67 -16.48 -3.70
N SER A 48 -2.86 -17.11 -3.80
CA SER A 48 -3.02 -18.56 -3.90
C SER A 48 -2.26 -19.32 -2.82
N GLY A 49 -2.27 -18.80 -1.60
CA GLY A 49 -1.60 -19.35 -0.42
C GLY A 49 -0.08 -19.11 -0.34
N ASN A 50 0.57 -18.61 -1.39
CA ASN A 50 2.02 -18.33 -1.37
C ASN A 50 2.30 -16.88 -0.93
N LEU A 51 2.51 -16.72 0.37
CA LEU A 51 2.77 -15.45 1.02
C LEU A 51 4.27 -15.11 1.15
N SER A 52 5.08 -15.49 0.16
CA SER A 52 6.48 -15.06 0.17
C SER A 52 6.59 -13.52 0.15
N PRO A 53 7.54 -12.91 0.88
CA PRO A 53 7.68 -11.46 0.94
C PRO A 53 7.73 -10.80 -0.45
N ALA A 54 8.44 -11.41 -1.40
CA ALA A 54 8.54 -10.91 -2.77
C ALA A 54 7.17 -10.84 -3.49
N ARG A 55 6.28 -11.80 -3.28
CA ARG A 55 4.94 -11.80 -3.90
C ARG A 55 4.02 -10.76 -3.26
N ILE A 56 4.09 -10.62 -1.93
CA ILE A 56 3.33 -9.59 -1.20
C ILE A 56 3.79 -8.20 -1.62
N ASP A 57 5.10 -7.96 -1.62
CA ASP A 57 5.70 -6.68 -1.99
C ASP A 57 5.39 -6.33 -3.46
N ALA A 58 5.38 -7.32 -4.36
CA ALA A 58 5.00 -7.10 -5.76
C ALA A 58 3.53 -6.70 -5.93
N LEU A 59 2.61 -7.37 -5.22
CA LEU A 59 1.19 -7.04 -5.21
C LEU A 59 0.95 -5.63 -4.65
N HIS A 60 1.47 -5.32 -3.47
CA HIS A 60 1.34 -3.99 -2.86
C HIS A 60 2.02 -2.91 -3.71
N GLY A 61 3.16 -3.23 -4.32
CA GLY A 61 3.82 -2.35 -5.28
C GLY A 61 2.93 -1.98 -6.47
N CYS A 62 2.04 -2.88 -6.93
CA CYS A 62 1.09 -2.55 -7.99
C CYS A 62 0.12 -1.45 -7.55
N TYR A 63 -0.45 -1.57 -6.35
CA TYR A 63 -1.36 -0.56 -5.80
C TYR A 63 -0.66 0.77 -5.56
N VAL A 64 0.52 0.76 -4.93
CA VAL A 64 1.30 1.97 -4.65
C VAL A 64 1.64 2.72 -5.92
N ARG A 65 2.19 2.04 -6.94
CA ARG A 65 2.56 2.69 -8.20
C ARG A 65 1.35 3.22 -8.97
N ALA A 66 0.24 2.47 -8.99
CA ALA A 66 -0.98 2.94 -9.63
C ALA A 66 -1.57 4.17 -8.93
N ALA A 67 -1.54 4.23 -7.60
CA ALA A 67 -2.02 5.38 -6.84
C ALA A 67 -1.14 6.61 -6.97
N LEU A 68 0.16 6.45 -7.24
CA LEU A 68 1.09 7.56 -7.49
C LEU A 68 0.97 8.18 -8.88
N VAL A 69 0.09 7.68 -9.74
CA VAL A 69 -0.18 8.31 -11.04
C VAL A 69 -0.88 9.67 -10.82
N PRO A 70 -0.31 10.79 -11.34
CA PRO A 70 -0.86 12.11 -11.10
C PRO A 70 -2.33 12.24 -11.54
N GLY A 71 -3.18 12.65 -10.60
CA GLY A 71 -4.61 12.86 -10.81
C GLY A 71 -5.47 11.60 -10.69
N GLU A 72 -4.90 10.47 -10.30
CA GLU A 72 -5.62 9.18 -10.31
C GLU A 72 -5.69 8.50 -8.92
N GLY A 73 -4.75 8.81 -8.03
CA GLY A 73 -4.79 8.36 -6.64
C GLY A 73 -3.94 9.24 -5.72
N GLU A 74 -3.97 8.89 -4.44
CA GLU A 74 -3.19 9.51 -3.38
C GLU A 74 -2.71 8.45 -2.41
N ILE A 75 -1.54 8.69 -1.81
CA ILE A 75 -1.04 7.92 -0.67
C ILE A 75 -0.80 8.89 0.48
N TRP A 76 -1.34 8.56 1.64
CA TRP A 76 -1.17 9.30 2.87
C TRP A 76 -0.41 8.44 3.87
N VAL A 77 0.54 9.03 4.59
CA VAL A 77 1.30 8.33 5.64
C VAL A 77 1.13 9.00 6.99
N ALA A 78 1.09 8.19 8.04
CA ALA A 78 1.18 8.62 9.41
C ALA A 78 2.59 8.31 9.94
N GLU A 79 3.22 9.31 10.54
CA GLU A 79 4.59 9.27 11.02
C GLU A 79 4.65 9.62 12.51
N VAL A 80 5.52 8.97 13.28
CA VAL A 80 5.80 9.33 14.68
C VAL A 80 7.23 9.77 14.85
N ASP A 81 7.45 10.78 15.71
CA ASP A 81 8.79 11.20 16.09
C ASP A 81 9.45 10.10 16.94
N ARG A 82 10.63 9.61 16.54
CA ARG A 82 11.37 8.62 17.34
C ARG A 82 12.03 9.32 18.52
N THR A 83 11.70 8.90 19.73
CA THR A 83 12.30 9.44 20.97
C THR A 83 13.81 9.23 21.05
N GLU A 84 14.34 8.21 20.37
CA GLU A 84 15.75 7.83 20.41
C GLU A 84 16.61 8.46 19.30
N ALA A 85 15.99 9.09 18.29
CA ALA A 85 16.69 9.70 17.16
C ALA A 85 16.07 11.04 16.79
N GLN A 86 16.70 12.11 17.27
CA GLN A 86 16.20 13.47 17.12
C GLN A 86 16.08 13.86 15.64
N GLY A 87 14.84 14.12 15.19
CA GLY A 87 14.54 14.52 13.82
C GLY A 87 14.27 13.37 12.84
N LEU A 88 14.37 12.11 13.27
CA LEU A 88 13.92 10.97 12.47
C LEU A 88 12.47 10.63 12.79
N ARG A 89 11.67 10.53 11.73
CA ARG A 89 10.28 10.09 11.79
C ARG A 89 10.16 8.68 11.25
N GLU A 90 9.34 7.88 11.92
CA GLU A 90 9.02 6.50 11.53
C GLU A 90 7.60 6.45 10.98
N MET A 91 7.43 5.90 9.77
CA MET A 91 6.10 5.64 9.22
C MET A 91 5.43 4.50 10.01
N VAL A 92 4.26 4.77 10.57
CA VAL A 92 3.49 3.82 11.39
C VAL A 92 2.12 3.50 10.81
N GLY A 93 1.70 4.23 9.77
CA GLY A 93 0.44 4.05 9.09
C GLY A 93 0.52 4.51 7.64
N GLU A 94 -0.29 3.91 6.78
CA GLU A 94 -0.50 4.36 5.42
C GLU A 94 -1.97 4.23 5.03
N SER A 95 -2.40 5.03 4.06
CA SER A 95 -3.66 4.84 3.36
C SER A 95 -3.48 5.15 1.89
N ILE A 96 -3.88 4.21 1.04
CA ILE A 96 -4.03 4.39 -0.40
C ILE A 96 -5.48 4.74 -0.73
N TRP A 97 -5.66 5.81 -1.51
CA TRP A 97 -6.95 6.25 -2.00
C TRP A 97 -6.93 6.44 -3.53
N PHE A 98 -7.81 5.78 -4.26
CA PHE A 98 -8.02 6.05 -5.68
C PHE A 98 -9.11 7.12 -5.84
N LEU A 99 -8.83 8.16 -6.62
CA LEU A 99 -9.75 9.29 -6.77
C LEU A 99 -11.04 8.87 -7.49
N PRO A 100 -12.18 9.57 -7.24
CA PRO A 100 -13.42 9.32 -7.96
C PRO A 100 -13.21 9.33 -9.48
N GLY A 101 -13.71 8.30 -10.17
CA GLY A 101 -13.54 8.13 -11.62
C GLY A 101 -12.27 7.40 -12.06
N SER A 102 -11.34 7.12 -11.12
CA SER A 102 -10.04 6.49 -11.41
C SER A 102 -9.76 5.26 -10.53
N PRO A 103 -10.67 4.27 -10.41
CA PRO A 103 -10.41 3.09 -9.59
C PRO A 103 -9.19 2.31 -10.10
N PHE A 104 -8.61 1.49 -9.23
CA PHE A 104 -7.39 0.74 -9.52
C PHE A 104 -7.42 0.03 -10.89
N LEU A 105 -6.38 0.28 -11.71
CA LEU A 105 -6.18 -0.25 -13.07
C LEU A 105 -7.23 0.17 -14.11
N SER A 106 -8.05 1.19 -13.83
CA SER A 106 -9.08 1.66 -14.76
C SER A 106 -8.49 2.41 -15.97
N THR A 107 -7.40 3.14 -15.78
CA THR A 107 -6.73 3.91 -16.85
C THR A 107 -5.55 3.13 -17.44
N GLU A 108 -5.16 3.49 -18.66
CA GLU A 108 -3.95 2.95 -19.30
C GLU A 108 -2.68 3.33 -18.50
N ARG A 109 -2.61 4.58 -18.04
CA ARG A 109 -1.50 5.10 -17.23
C ARG A 109 -1.31 4.32 -15.92
N GLN A 110 -2.39 3.97 -15.23
CA GLN A 110 -2.34 3.09 -14.06
C GLN A 110 -1.85 1.69 -14.40
N ARG A 111 -2.34 1.10 -15.50
CA ARG A 111 -1.92 -0.25 -15.92
C ARG A 111 -0.43 -0.31 -16.24
N GLU A 112 0.08 0.71 -16.91
CA GLU A 112 1.51 0.86 -17.19
C GLU A 112 2.31 1.05 -15.89
N ALA A 113 1.89 1.98 -15.02
CA ALA A 113 2.60 2.28 -13.78
C ALA A 113 2.60 1.10 -12.78
N ALA A 114 1.52 0.32 -12.72
CA ALA A 114 1.38 -0.79 -11.78
C ALA A 114 2.47 -1.86 -11.94
N ASN A 115 3.18 -1.92 -13.07
CA ASN A 115 4.18 -2.95 -13.37
C ASN A 115 3.60 -4.37 -13.22
N LEU A 116 2.47 -4.61 -13.89
CA LEU A 116 1.79 -5.91 -13.88
C LEU A 116 2.66 -7.03 -14.45
N LEU A 117 3.59 -6.72 -15.37
CA LEU A 117 4.56 -7.69 -15.89
C LEU A 117 5.52 -8.18 -14.80
N GLY A 118 6.02 -7.28 -13.94
CA GLY A 118 6.86 -7.67 -12.81
C GLY A 118 6.11 -8.54 -11.79
N PHE A 119 4.84 -8.23 -11.52
CA PHE A 119 3.97 -9.09 -10.72
C PHE A 119 3.77 -10.45 -11.38
N ALA A 120 3.46 -10.48 -12.68
CA ALA A 120 3.22 -11.71 -13.43
C ALA A 120 4.42 -12.65 -13.47
N ALA A 121 5.64 -12.10 -13.56
CA ALA A 121 6.86 -12.88 -13.51
C ALA A 121 7.04 -13.65 -12.18
N LEU A 122 6.45 -13.15 -11.08
CA LEU A 122 6.56 -13.77 -9.75
C LEU A 122 5.45 -14.76 -9.45
N VAL A 123 4.22 -14.49 -9.93
CA VAL A 123 3.04 -15.30 -9.60
C VAL A 123 2.64 -16.28 -10.71
N GLY A 124 3.12 -16.06 -11.93
CA GLY A 124 2.74 -16.83 -13.11
C GLY A 124 1.52 -16.26 -13.82
N GLU A 125 1.34 -16.66 -15.08
CA GLU A 125 0.31 -16.12 -15.96
C GLU A 125 -1.11 -16.42 -15.48
N GLU A 126 -1.38 -17.66 -15.09
CA GLU A 126 -2.72 -18.08 -14.62
C GLU A 126 -3.18 -17.26 -13.41
N GLN A 127 -2.31 -17.11 -12.41
CA GLN A 127 -2.62 -16.33 -11.22
C GLN A 127 -2.77 -14.83 -11.51
N THR A 128 -1.97 -14.30 -12.44
CA THR A 128 -2.10 -12.92 -12.92
C THR A 128 -3.44 -12.69 -13.58
N GLN A 129 -3.86 -13.59 -14.48
CA GLN A 129 -5.14 -13.47 -15.17
C GLN A 129 -6.31 -13.61 -14.20
N TRP A 130 -6.23 -14.54 -13.25
CA TRP A 130 -7.22 -14.64 -12.18
C TRP A 130 -7.32 -13.33 -11.38
N PHE A 131 -6.19 -12.74 -10.98
CA PHE A 131 -6.16 -11.48 -10.24
C PHE A 131 -6.77 -10.32 -11.05
N LEU A 132 -6.37 -10.18 -12.31
CA LEU A 132 -6.88 -9.14 -13.19
C LEU A 132 -8.39 -9.30 -13.42
N ASN A 133 -8.87 -10.52 -13.65
CA ASN A 133 -10.29 -10.78 -13.79
C ASN A 133 -11.07 -10.47 -12.51
N TYR A 134 -10.53 -10.86 -11.35
CA TYR A 134 -11.16 -10.56 -10.06
C TYR A 134 -11.27 -9.04 -9.82
N VAL A 135 -10.19 -8.30 -10.05
CA VAL A 135 -10.12 -6.85 -9.82
C VAL A 135 -10.91 -6.08 -10.88
N THR A 136 -10.62 -6.27 -12.16
CA THR A 136 -11.20 -5.45 -13.24
C THR A 136 -12.71 -5.65 -13.38
N VAL A 137 -13.22 -6.88 -13.25
CA VAL A 137 -14.66 -7.14 -13.37
C VAL A 137 -15.43 -6.57 -12.19
N ARG A 138 -14.90 -6.68 -10.96
CA ARG A 138 -15.63 -6.24 -9.75
C ARG A 138 -15.54 -4.74 -9.51
N PHE A 139 -14.44 -4.08 -9.88
CA PHE A 139 -14.34 -2.62 -9.75
C PHE A 139 -15.06 -1.86 -10.88
N ALA A 140 -15.17 -2.43 -12.08
CA ALA A 140 -15.96 -1.84 -13.17
C ALA A 140 -17.47 -1.74 -12.85
N LEU A 141 -17.99 -2.62 -11.99
CA LEU A 141 -19.40 -2.64 -11.59
C LEU A 141 -19.79 -1.53 -10.60
N CYS A 142 -18.83 -0.93 -9.89
CA CYS A 142 -19.10 0.11 -8.90
C CYS A 142 -19.21 1.54 -9.49
N ILE A 143 -18.90 1.74 -10.78
CA ILE A 143 -18.88 3.08 -11.42
C ILE A 143 -20.20 3.40 -12.16
N ARG A 144 -21.09 2.41 -12.35
CA ARG A 144 -22.36 2.59 -13.10
C ARG A 144 -23.59 2.84 -12.21
N ARG A 145 -23.46 3.47 -11.04
CA ARG A 145 -24.59 3.86 -10.20
C ARG A 145 -24.66 5.36 -10.01
#